data_AF-A0A528MZL1-F1
#
_entry.id   AF-A0A528MZL1-F1
#
_cell.length_a   1.000
_cell.length_b   1.000
_cell.length_c   1.000
_cell.angle_alpha   90.00
_cell.angle_beta   90.00
_cell.angle_gamma   90.00
#
_symmetry.space_group_name_H-M   'P 1'
#
loop_
_entity.id
_entity.type
_entity.pdbx_description
1 polymer ?
#
loop_
_entity_poly.entity_id
_entity_poly.type
_entity_poly.pdbx_seq_one_letter_code
_entity_poly.pdbx_strand_id
1 'polypeptide(L)' 'RFIVHGAHDRRKRHSGELAIEIEAGLAFGTGHHGTTAGCLAMLEQVVRRERPRNALDLGTGSAVLAIALAKL' A
#
# COMPACT_ATOMS: atom_id res chain seq x y z
N ARG A 1 6.83 2.02 -7.03
CA ARG A 1 6.71 2.97 -5.91
C ARG A 1 5.24 3.24 -5.65
N PHE A 2 4.77 2.96 -4.43
CA PHE A 2 3.40 3.19 -4.00
C PHE A 2 3.15 4.64 -3.57
N ILE A 3 1.91 5.11 -3.73
CA ILE A 3 1.38 6.32 -3.12
C ILE A 3 0.03 6.01 -2.47
N VAL A 4 -0.12 6.30 -1.18
CA VAL A 4 -1.39 6.15 -0.45
C VAL A 4 -2.02 7.52 -0.29
N HIS A 5 -3.27 7.68 -0.70
CA HIS A 5 -3.95 8.98 -0.68
C HIS A 5 -5.45 8.83 -0.42
N GLY A 6 -6.10 9.87 0.10
CA GLY A 6 -7.57 9.94 0.17
C GLY A 6 -8.18 10.46 -1.15
N ALA A 7 -9.52 10.47 -1.26
CA ALA A 7 -10.23 10.95 -2.44
C ALA A 7 -9.92 12.42 -2.77
N HIS A 8 -9.70 13.25 -1.75
CA HIS A 8 -9.33 14.66 -1.91
C HIS A 8 -7.97 14.84 -2.61
N ASP A 9 -7.10 13.82 -2.55
CA ASP A 9 -5.74 13.84 -3.06
C ASP A 9 -5.55 13.01 -4.34
N ARG A 10 -6.63 12.56 -4.99
CA ARG A 10 -6.58 11.82 -6.27
C ARG A 10 -5.69 12.47 -7.33
N ARG A 11 -5.63 13.81 -7.35
CA ARG A 11 -4.85 14.57 -8.33
C ARG A 11 -3.34 14.58 -8.05
N LYS A 12 -2.89 14.14 -6.86
CA LYS A 12 -1.47 14.07 -6.50
C LYS A 12 -0.75 12.84 -7.07
N ARG A 13 -1.47 11.92 -7.72
CA ARG A 13 -0.89 10.71 -8.32
C ARG A 13 -0.05 11.07 -9.55
N HIS A 14 1.18 10.57 -9.62
CA HIS A 14 2.00 10.69 -10.82
C HIS A 14 1.91 9.43 -11.70
N SER A 15 2.19 9.61 -13.00
CA SER A 15 2.30 8.48 -13.93
C SER A 15 3.44 7.55 -13.51
N GLY A 16 3.18 6.24 -13.50
CA GLY A 16 4.13 5.22 -13.05
C GLY A 16 4.09 4.90 -11.55
N GLU A 17 3.25 5.59 -10.76
CA GLU A 17 3.04 5.25 -9.35
C GLU A 17 1.88 4.26 -9.16
N LEU A 18 2.08 3.30 -8.24
CA LEU A 18 1.02 2.39 -7.81
C LEU A 18 0.19 3.09 -6.73
N ALA A 19 -0.84 3.82 -7.15
CA ALA A 19 -1.67 4.51 -6.19
C ALA A 19 -2.72 3.61 -5.55
N ILE A 20 -2.88 3.81 -4.24
CA ILE A 20 -3.82 3.13 -3.38
C ILE A 20 -4.65 4.20 -2.70
N GLU A 21 -5.93 4.23 -3.03
CA GLU A 21 -6.84 5.20 -2.45
C GLU A 21 -7.48 4.62 -1.19
N ILE A 22 -7.22 5.25 -0.05
CA ILE A 22 -7.76 4.88 1.27
C ILE A 22 -8.12 6.18 1.98
N GLU A 23 -9.37 6.29 2.42
CA GLU A 23 -9.80 7.42 3.24
C GLU A 23 -9.08 7.41 4.59
N ALA A 24 -8.48 8.55 4.93
CA ALA A 24 -7.85 8.76 6.22
C ALA A 24 -8.93 8.92 7.31
N GLY A 25 -9.59 7.81 7.64
CA GLY A 25 -10.59 7.71 8.70
C GLY A 25 -10.03 7.00 9.95
N LEU A 26 -10.90 6.27 10.65
CA LEU A 26 -10.56 5.52 11.88
C LEU A 26 -9.67 4.28 11.65
N ALA A 27 -9.44 3.90 10.39
CA ALA A 27 -8.62 2.74 10.06
C ALA A 27 -7.12 3.08 10.08
N PHE A 28 -6.34 2.35 10.87
CA PHE A 28 -4.89 2.43 10.87
C PHE A 28 -4.32 2.06 9.48
N GLY A 29 -3.26 2.73 9.03
CA GLY A 29 -2.56 2.37 7.77
C GLY A 29 -2.77 3.30 6.57
N THR A 30 -3.06 4.58 6.77
CA THR A 30 -3.23 5.60 5.70
C THR A 30 -1.94 5.99 4.96
N GLY A 31 -0.85 5.23 5.15
CA GLY A 31 0.46 5.49 4.55
C GLY A 31 1.27 6.64 5.18
N HIS A 32 0.68 7.43 6.08
CA HIS A 32 1.36 8.55 6.76
C HIS A 32 2.18 8.10 7.99
N HIS A 33 1.99 6.87 8.46
CA HIS A 33 2.80 6.28 9.53
C HIS A 33 4.02 5.55 8.94
N GLY A 34 5.20 5.78 9.53
CA GLY A 34 6.47 5.23 9.02
C GLY A 34 6.48 3.70 8.89
N THR A 35 5.73 2.98 9.71
CA THR A 35 5.61 1.51 9.65
C THR A 35 4.93 1.03 8.37
N THR A 36 3.80 1.64 7.97
CA THR A 36 3.10 1.26 6.73
C THR A 36 3.96 1.53 5.49
N ALA A 37 4.61 2.69 5.42
CA ALA A 37 5.49 3.03 4.29
C ALA A 37 6.67 2.04 4.18
N GLY A 38 7.27 1.64 5.31
CA GLY A 38 8.31 0.62 5.35
C GLY A 38 7.83 -0.74 4.85
N CYS A 39 6.66 -1.20 5.30
CA CYS A 39 6.07 -2.45 4.82
C CYS A 39 5.80 -2.44 3.31
N LEU A 40 5.29 -1.34 2.75
CA LEU A 40 5.05 -1.19 1.31
C LEU A 40 6.36 -1.26 0.50
N ALA A 41 7.43 -0.61 0.97
CA ALA A 41 8.74 -0.68 0.34
C ALA A 41 9.33 -2.10 0.40
N MET A 42 9.19 -2.79 1.53
CA MET A 42 9.63 -4.17 1.68
C MET A 42 8.85 -5.13 0.78
N LEU A 43 7.54 -4.92 0.64
CA LEU A 43 6.66 -5.69 -0.26
C LEU A 43 7.19 -5.70 -1.70
N GLU A 44 7.55 -4.54 -2.26
CA GLU A 44 8.15 -4.45 -3.60
C GLU A 44 9.45 -5.28 -3.72
N GLN A 45 10.27 -5.32 -2.66
CA GLN A 45 11.52 -6.08 -2.66
C GLN A 45 11.26 -7.59 -2.57
N VAL A 46 10.39 -8.03 -1.67
CA VAL A 46 10.07 -9.44 -1.44
C VAL A 46 9.38 -10.04 -2.66
N VAL A 47 8.36 -9.39 -3.20
CA VAL A 47 7.61 -9.91 -4.37
C VAL A 47 8.53 -10.08 -5.58
N ARG A 48 9.41 -9.10 -5.84
CA ARG A 48 10.37 -9.17 -6.95
C ARG A 48 11.37 -10.31 -6.78
N ARG A 49 11.86 -10.52 -5.56
CA ARG A 49 12.92 -11.50 -5.27
C ARG A 49 12.37 -12.93 -5.17
N GLU A 50 11.24 -13.11 -4.51
CA GLU A 50 10.76 -14.44 -4.09
C GLU A 50 9.59 -14.94 -4.92
N ARG A 51 8.88 -14.05 -5.64
CA ARG A 51 7.72 -14.38 -6.48
C ARG A 51 6.70 -15.30 -5.77
N PRO A 52 6.20 -14.87 -4.60
CA PRO A 52 5.27 -15.69 -3.82
C PRO A 52 3.99 -15.95 -4.61
N ARG A 53 3.42 -17.16 -4.45
CA ARG A 53 2.15 -17.56 -5.09
C ARG A 53 0.92 -17.17 -4.26
N ASN A 54 1.11 -16.94 -2.97
CA ASN A 54 0.06 -16.59 -2.02
C ASN A 54 0.62 -15.62 -0.97
N ALA A 55 -0.28 -14.93 -0.26
CA ALA A 55 0.08 -14.04 0.83
C ALA A 55 -1.07 -13.90 1.82
N LEU A 56 -0.72 -13.47 3.03
CA LEU A 56 -1.65 -13.18 4.11
C LEU A 56 -1.35 -11.78 4.67
N ASP A 57 -2.35 -10.91 4.68
CA ASP A 57 -2.30 -9.62 5.36
C ASP A 57 -2.94 -9.76 6.76
N LEU A 58 -2.12 -10.10 7.76
CA LEU A 58 -2.59 -10.35 9.12
C LEU A 58 -2.72 -9.03 9.90
N GLY A 59 -3.92 -8.74 10.40
CA GLY A 59 -4.20 -7.46 11.04
C GLY A 59 -4.44 -6.33 10.03
N THR A 60 -5.07 -6.66 8.91
CA THR A 60 -5.14 -5.85 7.68
C THR A 60 -5.62 -4.41 7.86
N GLY A 61 -6.45 -4.09 8.86
CA GLY A 61 -6.90 -2.72 9.12
C GLY A 61 -7.55 -2.09 7.88
N SER A 62 -6.96 -1.02 7.36
CA SER A 62 -7.37 -0.36 6.10
C SER A 62 -7.14 -1.20 4.83
N ALA A 63 -6.55 -2.39 4.94
CA ALA A 63 -6.17 -3.29 3.86
C ALA A 63 -5.14 -2.75 2.87
N VAL A 64 -4.39 -1.71 3.27
CA VAL A 64 -3.38 -1.08 2.42
C VAL A 64 -2.32 -2.05 1.88
N LEU A 65 -1.87 -3.01 2.69
CA LEU A 65 -0.84 -3.97 2.28
C LEU A 65 -1.41 -5.04 1.35
N ALA A 66 -2.60 -5.56 1.63
CA ALA A 66 -3.30 -6.47 0.73
C ALA A 66 -3.59 -5.81 -0.64
N ILE A 67 -4.07 -4.57 -0.65
CA ILE A 67 -4.33 -3.82 -1.89
C ILE A 67 -3.03 -3.55 -2.65
N ALA A 68 -1.95 -3.20 -1.94
CA ALA A 68 -0.63 -3.00 -2.53
C ALA A 68 -0.13 -4.26 -3.23
N LEU A 69 -0.21 -5.39 -2.55
CA LEU A 69 0.23 -6.67 -3.09
C LEU A 69 -0.56 -7.08 -4.34
N ALA A 70 -1.88 -6.86 -4.35
CA ALA A 70 -2.71 -7.17 -5.53
C ALA A 70 -2.41 -6.28 -6.76
N LYS A 71 -1.66 -5.18 -6.58
CA LYS A 71 -1.26 -4.26 -7.65
C LYS A 71 0.16 -4.53 -8.18
N LEU A 72 0.96 -5.36 -7.50
CA LEU A 72 2.31 -5.77 -7.91
C LEU A 72 2.28 -6.94 -8.89
#